data_AF-A0A3D0WDP2-F1
#
_entry.id   AF-A0A3D0WDP2-F1
#
_cell.length_a   1.000
_cell.length_b   1.000
_cell.length_c   1.000
_cell.angle_alpha   90.00
_cell.angle_beta   90.00
_cell.angle_gamma   90.00
#
_symmetry.space_group_name_H-M   'P 1'
#
loop_
_entity.id
_entity.type
_entity.pdbx_description
1 polymer ?
#
loop_
_entity_poly.entity_id
_entity_poly.type
_entity_poly.pdbx_seq_one_letter_code
_entity_poly.pdbx_strand_id
1 'polypeptide(L)'
;MIPTRPLSFIRITADGTRAAIVRPVAAEMPIAVEFNGIGYAVLMATPADLNDLVTGFALAERLVERADELPEIDVHRTKRGMIVRATLVPKRAARVADRVRHRVSESSCGLCGIENLEQALRPLPRVTAISDADDAAIFAALAALRDHQPLNRETGGVHGAALVARDGTIRLAREDVGRHNAFDKLIGAMAYPAIVSLIAVLIVIFLVTYVVPQIATVFVNSKRALPLLTVTMLAISAFVRQWGWLMLLGLVWTLQGANILGGSVMSGQSQWLYIGIVVLLAGAALLFWLRRSRP
;
A
#
# COMPACT_ATOMS: atom_id res chain seq x y z
N MET A 1 14.71 7.73 12.07
CA MET A 1 16.12 8.16 11.92
C MET A 1 16.13 9.39 11.03
N ILE A 2 17.05 10.34 11.22
CA ILE A 2 17.13 11.51 10.34
C ILE A 2 17.69 11.03 8.99
N PRO A 3 16.95 11.16 7.87
CA PRO A 3 17.39 10.70 6.55
C PRO A 3 18.49 11.60 5.95
N THR A 4 18.90 12.65 6.67
CA THR A 4 19.95 13.58 6.30
C THR A 4 21.05 13.63 7.34
N ARG A 5 22.27 13.94 6.89
CA ARG A 5 23.43 14.22 7.73
C ARG A 5 24.02 15.58 7.35
N PRO A 6 24.16 16.53 8.28
CA PRO A 6 24.85 17.78 7.99
C PRO A 6 26.33 17.51 7.77
N LEU A 7 26.88 18.02 6.67
CA LEU A 7 28.30 17.94 6.34
C LEU A 7 28.84 19.34 6.02
N SER A 8 30.09 19.57 6.43
CA SER A 8 30.79 20.82 6.15
C SER A 8 31.46 20.76 4.79
N PHE A 9 31.30 21.81 4.00
CA PHE A 9 31.88 21.97 2.68
C PHE A 9 32.60 23.32 2.58
N ILE A 10 33.57 23.42 1.68
CA ILE A 10 34.11 24.69 1.23
C ILE A 10 33.39 25.06 -0.07
N ARG A 11 32.55 26.10 -0.04
CA ARG A 11 31.95 26.68 -1.25
C ARG A 11 32.96 27.60 -1.91
N ILE A 12 33.27 27.30 -3.17
CA ILE A 12 34.07 28.16 -4.05
C ILE A 12 33.13 28.74 -5.09
N THR A 13 32.97 30.07 -5.11
CA THR A 13 32.14 30.77 -6.10
C THR A 13 32.96 31.17 -7.33
N ALA A 14 32.30 31.58 -8.42
CA ALA A 14 32.94 31.85 -9.71
C ALA A 14 33.96 33.01 -9.67
N ASP A 15 33.83 33.93 -8.72
CA ASP A 15 34.75 35.02 -8.41
C ASP A 15 35.98 34.56 -7.59
N GLY A 16 36.07 33.28 -7.23
CA GLY A 16 37.15 32.71 -6.42
C GLY A 16 36.94 32.83 -4.91
N THR A 17 35.85 33.43 -4.44
CA THR A 17 35.55 33.55 -3.01
C THR A 17 35.34 32.17 -2.39
N ARG A 18 35.96 31.93 -1.22
CA ARG A 18 35.88 30.67 -0.47
C ARG A 18 35.16 30.91 0.85
N ALA A 19 34.12 30.11 1.12
CA ALA A 19 33.40 30.16 2.39
C ALA A 19 33.10 28.75 2.90
N ALA A 20 33.29 28.52 4.20
CA ALA A 20 32.82 27.31 4.85
C ALA A 20 31.28 27.36 4.94
N ILE A 21 30.62 26.30 4.48
CA ILE A 21 29.17 26.15 4.56
C ILE A 21 28.83 24.77 5.13
N VAL A 22 27.65 24.64 5.73
CA VAL A 22 27.10 23.33 6.12
C VAL A 22 25.92 23.05 5.20
N ARG A 23 25.89 21.84 4.63
CA ARG A 23 24.74 21.36 3.85
C ARG A 23 24.26 20.00 4.35
N PRO A 24 22.95 19.77 4.42
CA PRO A 24 22.41 18.44 4.63
C PRO A 24 22.67 17.58 3.39
N VAL A 25 23.14 16.36 3.62
CA VAL A 25 23.34 15.34 2.59
C VAL A 25 22.48 14.13 2.92
N ALA A 26 21.84 13.55 1.91
CA ALA A 26 21.03 12.35 2.08
C ALA A 26 21.89 11.21 2.65
N ALA A 27 21.36 10.50 3.63
CA ALA A 27 22.02 9.33 4.18
C ALA A 27 21.85 8.14 3.23
N GLU A 28 22.97 7.53 2.84
CA GLU A 28 23.02 6.27 2.12
C GLU A 28 23.68 5.23 3.03
N MET A 29 23.03 4.09 3.24
CA MET A 29 23.58 3.03 4.09
C MET A 29 23.13 1.64 3.62
N PRO A 30 23.85 0.58 3.97
CA PRO A 30 23.43 -0.77 3.64
C PRO A 30 22.20 -1.17 4.46
N ILE A 31 21.19 -1.66 3.75
CA ILE A 31 19.96 -2.25 4.27
C ILE A 31 19.96 -3.71 3.85
N ALA A 32 20.20 -4.62 4.79
CA ALA A 32 20.09 -6.05 4.58
C ALA A 32 18.60 -6.44 4.59
N VAL A 33 18.15 -7.12 3.54
CA VAL A 33 16.80 -7.68 3.44
C VAL A 33 16.89 -9.17 3.69
N GLU A 34 16.17 -9.62 4.72
CA GLU A 34 16.10 -11.02 5.12
C GLU A 34 14.66 -11.52 4.97
N PHE A 35 14.52 -12.72 4.44
CA PHE A 35 13.23 -13.37 4.24
C PHE A 35 13.22 -14.71 4.98
N ASN A 36 12.29 -14.89 5.93
CA ASN A 36 12.23 -16.08 6.81
C ASN A 36 13.58 -16.43 7.48
N GLY A 37 14.34 -15.40 7.87
CA GLY A 37 15.67 -15.55 8.50
C GLY A 37 16.82 -15.83 7.51
N ILE A 38 16.55 -15.87 6.20
CA ILE A 38 17.57 -16.05 5.17
C ILE A 38 17.95 -14.69 4.58
N GLY A 39 19.24 -14.35 4.59
CA GLY A 39 19.77 -13.15 3.91
C GLY A 39 19.55 -13.22 2.41
N TYR A 40 18.84 -12.23 1.86
CA TYR A 40 18.45 -12.21 0.45
C TYR A 40 19.19 -11.14 -0.36
N ALA A 41 19.34 -9.93 0.19
CA ALA A 41 20.02 -8.82 -0.47
C ALA A 41 20.60 -7.84 0.54
N VAL A 42 21.60 -7.06 0.11
CA VAL A 42 21.96 -5.81 0.79
C VAL A 42 21.82 -4.68 -0.21
N LEU A 43 20.96 -3.72 0.10
CA LEU A 43 20.68 -2.56 -0.74
C LEU A 43 21.37 -1.33 -0.14
N MET A 44 21.99 -0.48 -0.97
CA MET A 44 22.36 0.85 -0.53
C MET A 44 21.13 1.74 -0.67
N ALA A 45 20.56 2.22 0.43
CA ALA A 45 19.29 2.93 0.43
C ALA A 45 19.22 4.00 1.53
N THR A 46 18.23 4.89 1.41
CA THR A 46 17.91 5.86 2.45
C THR A 46 17.21 5.18 3.62
N PRO A 47 17.56 5.49 4.88
CA PRO A 47 17.00 4.89 6.09
C PRO A 47 15.56 5.34 6.43
N ALA A 48 14.69 5.41 5.42
CA ALA A 48 13.30 5.86 5.51
C ALA A 48 12.39 4.92 4.71
N ASP A 49 11.13 4.79 5.14
CA ASP A 49 10.09 3.98 4.47
C ASP A 49 10.50 2.54 4.17
N LEU A 50 11.18 1.88 5.12
CA LEU A 50 11.79 0.57 4.89
C LEU A 50 10.76 -0.57 4.73
N ASN A 51 9.59 -0.43 5.35
CA ASN A 51 8.48 -1.37 5.15
C ASN A 51 7.99 -1.32 3.69
N ASP A 52 7.84 -0.10 3.16
CA ASP A 52 7.47 0.12 1.77
C ASP A 52 8.55 -0.42 0.83
N LEU A 53 9.84 -0.17 1.14
CA LEU A 53 10.97 -0.69 0.37
C LEU A 53 10.93 -2.22 0.27
N VAL A 54 10.85 -2.94 1.39
CA VAL A 54 10.88 -4.41 1.38
C VAL A 54 9.62 -5.00 0.76
N THR A 55 8.45 -4.40 0.99
CA THR A 55 7.20 -4.84 0.37
C THR A 55 7.27 -4.71 -1.15
N GLY A 56 7.68 -3.54 -1.66
CA GLY A 56 7.80 -3.33 -3.09
C GLY A 56 8.90 -4.15 -3.73
N PHE A 57 10.05 -4.29 -3.06
CA PHE A 57 11.13 -5.16 -3.51
C PHE A 57 10.66 -6.62 -3.65
N ALA A 58 9.90 -7.14 -2.68
CA ALA A 58 9.37 -8.49 -2.73
C ALA A 58 8.33 -8.69 -3.86
N LEU A 59 7.50 -7.68 -4.14
CA LEU A 59 6.54 -7.68 -5.25
C LEU A 59 7.25 -7.59 -6.61
N ALA A 60 8.22 -6.67 -6.75
CA ALA A 60 8.98 -6.46 -7.98
C ALA A 60 9.82 -7.70 -8.36
N GLU A 61 10.42 -8.36 -7.37
CA GLU A 61 11.15 -9.62 -7.55
C GLU A 61 10.23 -10.85 -7.74
N ARG A 62 8.91 -10.69 -7.58
CA ARG A 62 7.89 -11.76 -7.62
C ARG A 62 8.15 -12.87 -6.59
N LEU A 63 8.73 -12.49 -5.45
CA LEU A 63 8.79 -13.36 -4.27
C LEU A 63 7.39 -13.58 -3.70
N VAL A 64 6.60 -12.51 -3.74
CA VAL A 64 5.16 -12.48 -3.45
C VAL A 64 4.39 -11.89 -4.63
N GLU A 65 3.13 -12.26 -4.74
CA GLU A 65 2.16 -11.69 -5.68
C GLU A 65 1.31 -10.60 -5.01
N ARG A 66 1.17 -10.67 -3.69
CA ARG A 66 0.35 -9.75 -2.90
C ARG A 66 1.09 -9.35 -1.62
N ALA A 67 0.85 -8.13 -1.15
CA ALA A 67 1.49 -7.64 0.08
C ALA A 67 1.00 -8.34 1.36
N ASP A 68 -0.19 -8.99 1.34
CA ASP A 68 -0.68 -9.79 2.47
C ASP A 68 0.08 -11.12 2.64
N GLU A 69 0.90 -11.51 1.67
CA GLU A 69 1.82 -12.64 1.79
C GLU A 69 3.08 -12.31 2.63
N LEU A 70 3.21 -11.06 3.10
CA LEU A 70 4.23 -10.56 4.03
C LEU A 70 3.59 -10.10 5.36
N PRO A 71 3.11 -11.03 6.21
CA PRO A 71 2.38 -10.68 7.43
C PRO A 71 3.17 -9.84 8.43
N GLU A 72 4.50 -9.92 8.42
CA GLU A 72 5.37 -9.30 9.42
C GLU A 72 6.64 -8.75 8.76
N ILE A 73 6.98 -7.51 9.11
CA ILE A 73 8.20 -6.84 8.69
C ILE A 73 8.79 -6.12 9.90
N ASP A 74 9.98 -6.55 10.33
CA ASP A 74 10.70 -5.99 11.47
C ASP A 74 11.99 -5.31 11.04
N VAL A 75 12.17 -4.07 11.49
CA VAL A 75 13.35 -3.27 11.21
C VAL A 75 14.29 -3.28 12.42
N HIS A 76 15.47 -3.86 12.24
CA HIS A 76 16.52 -3.95 13.25
C HIS A 76 17.70 -3.06 12.89
N ARG A 77 18.13 -2.23 13.85
CA ARG A 77 19.28 -1.36 13.68
C ARG A 77 20.56 -2.07 14.09
N THR A 78 21.62 -1.91 13.31
CA THR A 78 22.96 -2.39 13.66
C THR A 78 23.99 -1.26 13.61
N LYS A 79 25.24 -1.55 13.99
CA LYS A 79 26.35 -0.59 13.88
C LYS A 79 26.72 -0.28 12.41
N ARG A 80 26.45 -1.21 11.48
CA ARG A 80 26.90 -1.13 10.09
C ARG A 80 25.80 -0.73 9.10
N GLY A 81 24.55 -0.67 9.54
CA GLY A 81 23.38 -0.44 8.68
C GLY A 81 22.10 -0.91 9.34
N MET A 82 21.12 -1.30 8.55
CA MET A 82 19.86 -1.89 9.05
C MET A 82 19.62 -3.27 8.46
N ILE A 83 18.88 -4.08 9.21
CA ILE A 83 18.39 -5.38 8.78
C ILE A 83 16.86 -5.29 8.80
N VAL A 84 16.23 -5.53 7.67
CA VAL A 84 14.78 -5.61 7.55
C VAL A 84 14.43 -7.08 7.36
N ARG A 85 13.77 -7.66 8.37
CA ARG A 85 13.34 -9.05 8.37
C ARG A 85 11.89 -9.10 7.98
N ALA A 86 11.59 -9.78 6.89
CA ALA A 86 10.23 -10.01 6.46
C ALA A 86 9.89 -11.50 6.52
N THR A 87 8.75 -11.81 7.10
CA THR A 87 8.20 -13.17 7.15
C THR A 87 7.30 -13.37 5.94
N LEU A 88 7.55 -14.40 5.14
CA LEU A 88 6.65 -14.82 4.07
C LEU A 88 5.75 -15.96 4.51
N VAL A 89 4.57 -16.04 3.91
CA VAL A 89 3.70 -17.22 4.03
C VAL A 89 4.41 -18.51 3.59
N PRO A 90 4.14 -19.68 4.24
CA PRO A 90 4.88 -20.93 4.00
C PRO A 90 4.95 -21.36 2.54
N LYS A 91 3.88 -21.12 1.76
CA LYS A 91 3.81 -21.47 0.33
C LYS A 91 4.88 -20.78 -0.52
N ARG A 92 5.41 -19.63 -0.08
CA ARG A 92 6.45 -18.86 -0.79
C ARG A 92 7.86 -19.11 -0.26
N ALA A 93 8.01 -19.74 0.91
CA ALA A 93 9.31 -19.97 1.54
C ALA A 93 10.28 -20.79 0.66
N ALA A 94 9.78 -21.82 -0.02
CA ALA A 94 10.58 -22.65 -0.93
C ALA A 94 11.17 -21.83 -2.10
N ARG A 95 10.40 -20.85 -2.61
CA ARG A 95 10.84 -19.97 -3.71
C ARG A 95 12.01 -19.09 -3.29
N VAL A 96 11.98 -18.56 -2.07
CA VAL A 96 13.07 -17.73 -1.52
C VAL A 96 14.35 -18.56 -1.39
N ALA A 97 14.25 -19.75 -0.78
CA ALA A 97 15.39 -20.63 -0.60
C ALA A 97 16.02 -21.05 -1.94
N ASP A 98 15.20 -21.31 -2.95
CA ASP A 98 15.68 -21.63 -4.29
C ASP A 98 16.34 -20.44 -4.98
N ARG A 99 15.76 -19.25 -4.83
CA ARG A 99 16.29 -18.03 -5.45
C ARG A 99 17.63 -17.59 -4.86
N VAL A 100 17.82 -17.71 -3.55
CA VAL A 100 19.08 -17.38 -2.87
C VAL A 100 20.22 -18.28 -3.35
N ARG A 101 19.96 -19.58 -3.58
CA ARG A 101 20.98 -20.52 -4.09
C ARG A 101 21.54 -20.13 -5.45
N HIS A 102 20.73 -19.51 -6.29
CA HIS A 102 21.10 -19.10 -7.65
C HIS A 102 21.46 -17.62 -7.75
N ARG A 103 21.52 -16.91 -6.62
CA ARG A 103 21.82 -15.47 -6.58
C ARG A 103 23.24 -15.26 -6.10
N VAL A 104 24.20 -15.65 -6.94
CA VAL A 104 25.60 -15.26 -6.74
C VAL A 104 25.67 -13.74 -6.86
N SER A 105 26.02 -13.10 -5.74
CA SER A 105 26.05 -11.66 -5.54
C SER A 105 27.11 -11.00 -6.41
N GLU A 106 26.72 -10.34 -7.51
CA GLU A 106 27.59 -9.37 -8.20
C GLU A 106 26.85 -8.11 -8.67
N SER A 107 27.64 -7.07 -8.89
CA SER A 107 27.25 -5.66 -8.88
C SER A 107 26.10 -5.29 -9.83
N SER A 108 25.05 -4.74 -9.23
CA SER A 108 24.18 -3.67 -9.75
C SER A 108 23.86 -3.67 -11.25
N CYS A 109 22.73 -4.29 -11.61
CA CYS A 109 21.83 -3.94 -12.73
C CYS A 109 20.59 -4.86 -12.78
N GLY A 110 20.47 -5.86 -11.90
CA GLY A 110 19.32 -6.79 -11.86
C GLY A 110 19.34 -7.89 -12.92
N LEU A 111 20.25 -7.80 -13.89
CA LEU A 111 20.44 -8.76 -14.99
C LEU A 111 21.83 -9.44 -14.97
N CYS A 112 22.84 -8.79 -14.42
CA CYS A 112 24.15 -9.40 -14.20
C CYS A 112 24.02 -10.45 -13.09
N GLY A 113 24.26 -11.73 -13.40
CA GLY A 113 24.05 -12.86 -12.49
C GLY A 113 22.84 -13.73 -12.82
N ILE A 114 22.14 -13.47 -13.92
CA ILE A 114 21.14 -14.39 -14.45
C ILE A 114 21.85 -15.45 -15.30
N GLU A 115 21.68 -16.73 -14.95
CA GLU A 115 22.42 -17.84 -15.56
C GLU A 115 21.87 -18.25 -16.93
N ASN A 116 20.62 -17.89 -17.25
CA ASN A 116 20.01 -18.20 -18.54
C ASN A 116 19.06 -17.09 -19.03
N LEU A 117 18.90 -17.03 -20.36
CA LEU A 117 18.09 -16.00 -21.02
C LEU A 117 16.60 -16.07 -20.63
N GLU A 118 16.10 -17.25 -20.25
CA GLU A 118 14.70 -17.46 -19.85
C GLU A 118 14.38 -16.77 -18.52
N GLN A 119 15.33 -16.73 -17.58
CA GLN A 119 15.21 -15.98 -16.34
C GLN A 119 15.25 -14.46 -16.55
N ALA A 120 15.94 -13.99 -17.60
CA ALA A 120 15.99 -12.59 -18.02
C ALA A 120 14.72 -12.16 -18.79
N LEU A 121 14.15 -13.06 -19.59
CA LEU A 121 12.95 -12.85 -20.40
C LEU A 121 11.71 -13.50 -19.78
N ARG A 122 11.56 -13.43 -18.46
CA ARG A 122 10.36 -13.95 -17.78
C ARG A 122 9.11 -13.25 -18.35
N PRO A 123 8.09 -13.99 -18.78
CA PRO A 123 6.88 -13.39 -19.35
C PRO A 123 6.28 -12.40 -18.35
N LEU A 124 6.08 -11.17 -18.82
CA LEU A 124 5.42 -10.12 -18.06
C LEU A 124 3.90 -10.25 -18.25
N PRO A 125 3.10 -10.12 -17.19
CA PRO A 125 1.65 -10.01 -17.35
C PRO A 125 1.34 -8.79 -18.23
N ARG A 126 0.32 -8.92 -19.08
CA ARG A 126 -0.13 -7.79 -19.90
C ARG A 126 -0.73 -6.72 -19.01
N VAL A 127 -0.31 -5.48 -19.21
CA VAL A 127 -0.93 -4.32 -18.56
C VAL A 127 -2.31 -4.11 -19.19
N THR A 128 -3.36 -4.29 -18.40
CA THR A 128 -4.75 -4.08 -18.82
C THR A 128 -5.27 -2.68 -18.47
N ALA A 129 -4.62 -2.00 -17.53
CA ALA A 129 -4.95 -0.63 -17.16
C ALA A 129 -4.48 0.33 -18.26
N ILE A 130 -5.42 1.12 -18.79
CA ILE A 130 -5.15 2.19 -19.74
C ILE A 130 -5.40 3.51 -19.00
N SER A 131 -4.41 4.40 -19.00
CA SER A 131 -4.55 5.75 -18.48
C SER A 131 -5.00 6.69 -19.59
N ASP A 132 -5.95 7.55 -19.30
CA ASP A 132 -6.45 8.63 -20.16
C ASP A 132 -5.81 9.99 -19.83
N ALA A 133 -4.71 10.00 -19.08
CA ALA A 133 -3.95 11.21 -18.76
C ALA A 133 -3.44 11.89 -20.04
N ASP A 134 -3.69 13.20 -20.14
CA ASP A 134 -3.22 14.02 -21.24
C ASP A 134 -1.83 14.64 -20.95
N ASP A 135 -1.26 15.31 -21.95
CA ASP A 135 0.05 15.97 -21.80
C ASP A 135 0.03 17.03 -20.68
N ALA A 136 -1.11 17.73 -20.51
CA ALA A 136 -1.27 18.74 -19.47
C ALA A 136 -1.16 18.13 -18.07
N ALA A 137 -1.77 16.96 -17.84
CA ALA A 137 -1.65 16.20 -16.61
C ALA A 137 -0.20 15.79 -16.32
N ILE A 138 0.57 15.39 -17.34
CA ILE A 138 1.98 15.03 -17.19
C ILE A 138 2.80 16.24 -16.73
N PHE A 139 2.65 17.39 -17.39
CA PHE A 139 3.37 18.60 -17.03
C PHE A 139 2.96 19.15 -15.66
N ALA A 140 1.67 19.08 -15.31
CA ALA A 140 1.18 19.45 -13.99
C ALA A 140 1.82 18.59 -12.89
N ALA A 141 1.92 17.28 -13.11
CA ALA A 141 2.57 16.37 -12.18
C ALA A 141 4.08 16.66 -12.04
N LEU A 142 4.78 16.88 -13.16
CA LEU A 142 6.21 17.22 -13.13
C LEU A 142 6.48 18.53 -12.37
N ALA A 143 5.63 19.54 -12.55
CA ALA A 143 5.73 20.80 -11.84
C ALA A 143 5.50 20.62 -10.32
N ALA A 144 4.53 19.80 -9.93
CA ALA A 144 4.18 19.54 -8.52
C ALA A 144 5.14 18.54 -7.83
N LEU A 145 5.93 17.77 -8.57
CA LEU A 145 6.74 16.67 -8.04
C LEU A 145 7.80 17.13 -7.03
N ARG A 146 8.31 18.36 -7.17
CA ARG A 146 9.30 18.91 -6.25
C ARG A 146 8.74 19.10 -4.84
N ASP A 147 7.46 19.44 -4.72
CA ASP A 147 6.79 19.66 -3.44
C ASP A 147 6.51 18.34 -2.70
N HIS A 148 6.52 17.23 -3.43
CA HIS A 148 6.33 15.88 -2.92
C HIS A 148 7.66 15.15 -2.64
N GLN A 149 8.78 15.87 -2.70
CA GLN A 149 10.13 15.35 -2.48
C GLN A 149 10.84 16.12 -1.36
N PRO A 150 10.41 15.99 -0.08
CA PRO A 150 11.01 16.71 1.03
C PRO A 150 12.52 16.46 1.17
N LEU A 151 12.99 15.23 0.98
CA LEU A 151 14.40 14.88 1.11
C LEU A 151 15.24 15.46 -0.04
N ASN A 152 14.74 15.42 -1.27
CA ASN A 152 15.40 16.02 -2.43
C ASN A 152 15.40 17.54 -2.34
N ARG A 153 14.34 18.15 -1.82
CA ARG A 153 14.28 19.60 -1.61
C ARG A 153 15.37 20.07 -0.64
N GLU A 154 15.65 19.27 0.38
CA GLU A 154 16.71 19.55 1.36
C GLU A 154 18.12 19.24 0.82
N THR A 155 18.29 18.10 0.17
CA THR A 155 19.63 17.56 -0.14
C THR A 155 20.05 17.71 -1.60
N GLY A 156 19.10 17.77 -2.53
CA GLY A 156 19.32 17.78 -3.98
C GLY A 156 19.96 16.50 -4.53
N GLY A 157 19.96 15.41 -3.75
CA GLY A 157 20.79 14.22 -4.01
C GLY A 157 20.03 12.91 -3.99
N VAL A 158 18.71 12.92 -4.17
CA VAL A 158 17.88 11.70 -4.18
C VAL A 158 16.95 11.65 -5.39
N HIS A 159 16.52 10.44 -5.73
CA HIS A 159 15.48 10.19 -6.71
C HIS A 159 14.11 10.17 -6.05
N GLY A 160 13.08 10.57 -6.81
CA GLY A 160 11.67 10.44 -6.42
C GLY A 160 10.91 9.56 -7.41
N ALA A 161 9.96 8.79 -6.90
CA ALA A 161 8.96 8.06 -7.68
C ALA A 161 7.56 8.46 -7.20
N ALA A 162 6.62 8.68 -8.12
CA ALA A 162 5.28 9.16 -7.79
C ALA A 162 4.17 8.39 -8.52
N LEU A 163 3.06 8.17 -7.79
CA LEU A 163 1.79 7.74 -8.35
C LEU A 163 0.97 8.98 -8.69
N VAL A 164 0.61 9.12 -9.96
CA VAL A 164 -0.08 10.29 -10.50
C VAL A 164 -1.46 9.88 -10.99
N ALA A 165 -2.48 10.69 -10.66
CA ALA A 165 -3.83 10.54 -11.18
C ALA A 165 -3.94 11.04 -12.63
N ARG A 166 -5.03 10.69 -13.32
CA ARG A 166 -5.28 11.13 -14.70
C ARG A 166 -5.30 12.65 -14.90
N ASP A 167 -5.61 13.41 -13.85
CA ASP A 167 -5.67 14.87 -13.85
C ASP A 167 -4.32 15.53 -13.50
N GLY A 168 -3.25 14.74 -13.33
CA GLY A 168 -1.92 15.22 -12.95
C GLY A 168 -1.71 15.36 -11.45
N THR A 169 -2.72 15.04 -10.63
CA THR A 169 -2.58 15.10 -9.17
C THR A 169 -1.67 13.99 -8.66
N ILE A 170 -0.61 14.34 -7.93
CA ILE A 170 0.24 13.37 -7.25
C ILE A 170 -0.50 12.81 -6.04
N ARG A 171 -0.74 11.50 -6.02
CA ARG A 171 -1.42 10.80 -4.92
C ARG A 171 -0.43 10.30 -3.86
N LEU A 172 0.75 9.92 -4.30
CA LEU A 172 1.76 9.30 -3.45
C LEU A 172 3.14 9.54 -4.07
N ALA A 173 4.14 9.80 -3.24
CA ALA A 173 5.53 9.89 -3.65
C ALA A 173 6.44 9.22 -2.62
N ARG A 174 7.56 8.67 -3.10
CA ARG A 174 8.62 8.08 -2.30
C ARG A 174 9.99 8.48 -2.83
N GLU A 175 10.94 8.58 -1.92
CA GLU A 175 12.30 9.05 -2.20
C GLU A 175 13.35 8.04 -1.76
N ASP A 176 14.43 7.97 -2.52
CA ASP A 176 15.63 7.21 -2.14
C ASP A 176 16.85 7.69 -2.92
N VAL A 177 18.06 7.47 -2.37
CA VAL A 177 19.32 7.69 -3.08
C VAL A 177 19.42 6.83 -4.35
N GLY A 178 18.81 5.64 -4.36
CA GLY A 178 18.72 4.75 -5.52
C GLY A 178 17.37 4.83 -6.22
N ARG A 179 17.35 5.05 -7.54
CA ARG A 179 16.10 5.11 -8.32
C ARG A 179 15.23 3.84 -8.22
N HIS A 180 15.85 2.65 -8.14
CA HIS A 180 15.13 1.39 -8.02
C HIS A 180 14.46 1.28 -6.65
N ASN A 181 15.18 1.65 -5.58
CA ASN A 181 14.63 1.69 -4.23
C ASN A 181 13.48 2.70 -4.10
N ALA A 182 13.56 3.86 -4.78
CA ALA A 182 12.47 4.83 -4.80
C ALA A 182 11.20 4.23 -5.44
N PHE A 183 11.35 3.49 -6.54
CA PHE A 183 10.26 2.76 -7.17
C PHE A 183 9.72 1.63 -6.29
N ASP A 184 10.59 0.82 -5.67
CA ASP A 184 10.18 -0.25 -4.76
C ASP A 184 9.38 0.33 -3.58
N LYS A 185 9.86 1.41 -2.95
CA LYS A 185 9.10 2.12 -1.93
C LYS A 185 7.75 2.57 -2.44
N LEU A 186 7.66 3.14 -3.64
CA LEU A 186 6.36 3.55 -4.19
C LEU A 186 5.43 2.34 -4.36
N ILE A 187 5.92 1.23 -4.92
CA ILE A 187 5.15 -0.01 -5.11
C ILE A 187 4.64 -0.55 -3.77
N GLY A 188 5.50 -0.62 -2.75
CA GLY A 188 5.10 -1.07 -1.41
C GLY A 188 4.07 -0.14 -0.77
N ALA A 189 4.29 1.18 -0.88
CA ALA A 189 3.37 2.18 -0.36
C ALA A 189 2.00 2.15 -1.05
N MET A 190 1.93 1.75 -2.32
CA MET A 190 0.67 1.53 -3.04
C MET A 190 -0.09 0.29 -2.57
N ALA A 191 0.60 -0.70 -2.01
CA ALA A 191 -0.03 -1.94 -1.55
C ALA A 191 -0.69 -1.80 -0.17
N TYR A 192 -0.21 -0.88 0.67
CA TYR A 192 -0.69 -0.69 2.05
C TYR A 192 -2.15 -0.22 2.18
N PRO A 193 -2.65 0.79 1.42
CA PRO A 193 -4.02 1.28 1.56
C PRO A 193 -5.10 0.23 1.25
N ALA A 194 -4.81 -0.70 0.34
CA ALA A 194 -5.75 -1.76 -0.02
C ALA A 194 -5.94 -2.78 1.10
N ILE A 195 -4.85 -3.14 1.80
CA ILE A 195 -4.88 -4.08 2.93
C ILE A 195 -5.59 -3.44 4.14
N VAL A 196 -5.23 -2.21 4.49
CA VAL A 196 -5.87 -1.51 5.61
C VAL A 196 -7.37 -1.34 5.37
N SER A 197 -7.77 -0.99 4.15
CA SER A 197 -9.19 -0.85 3.80
C SER A 197 -9.94 -2.18 3.93
N LEU A 198 -9.36 -3.28 3.46
CA LEU A 198 -9.96 -4.61 3.58
C LEU A 198 -10.07 -5.05 5.05
N ILE A 199 -9.00 -4.91 5.83
CA ILE A 199 -8.98 -5.27 7.25
C ILE A 199 -9.96 -4.41 8.04
N ALA A 200 -10.00 -3.10 7.80
CA ALA A 200 -10.96 -2.20 8.44
C ALA A 200 -12.41 -2.64 8.16
N VAL A 201 -12.72 -3.00 6.91
CA VAL A 201 -14.04 -3.53 6.55
C VAL A 201 -14.33 -4.84 7.30
N LEU A 202 -13.37 -5.78 7.35
CA LEU A 202 -13.54 -7.05 8.07
C LEU A 202 -13.73 -6.86 9.58
N ILE A 203 -12.96 -5.97 10.21
CA ILE A 203 -13.08 -5.64 11.64
C ILE A 203 -14.45 -5.01 11.92
N VAL A 204 -14.91 -4.08 11.07
CA VAL A 204 -16.23 -3.45 11.22
C VAL A 204 -17.33 -4.50 11.09
N ILE A 205 -17.25 -5.40 10.10
CA ILE A 205 -18.21 -6.50 9.94
C ILE A 205 -18.21 -7.40 11.18
N PHE A 206 -17.04 -7.80 11.68
CA PHE A 206 -16.90 -8.64 12.86
C PHE A 206 -17.48 -7.96 14.12
N LEU A 207 -17.12 -6.70 14.37
CA LEU A 207 -17.59 -5.92 15.50
C LEU A 207 -19.12 -5.79 15.48
N VAL A 208 -19.70 -5.44 14.33
CA VAL A 208 -21.14 -5.26 14.18
C VAL A 208 -21.90 -6.58 14.25
N THR A 209 -21.32 -7.68 13.76
CA THR A 209 -22.02 -8.98 13.66
C THR A 209 -21.94 -9.81 14.93
N TYR A 210 -20.83 -9.76 15.66
CA TYR A 210 -20.58 -10.63 16.81
C TYR A 210 -20.49 -9.87 18.13
N VAL A 211 -19.67 -8.82 18.19
CA VAL A 211 -19.38 -8.12 19.46
C VAL A 211 -20.55 -7.25 19.91
N VAL A 212 -21.14 -6.49 18.99
CA VAL A 212 -22.26 -5.59 19.25
C VAL A 212 -23.49 -6.32 19.84
N PRO A 213 -23.97 -7.45 19.27
CA PRO A 213 -25.03 -8.24 19.89
C PRO A 213 -24.68 -8.78 21.27
N GLN A 214 -23.43 -9.22 21.46
CA GLN A 214 -23.00 -9.82 22.72
C GLN A 214 -23.04 -8.79 23.86
N ILE A 215 -22.58 -7.56 23.62
CA ILE A 215 -22.70 -6.46 24.59
C ILE A 215 -24.18 -6.21 24.94
N ALA A 216 -25.08 -6.25 23.97
CA ALA A 216 -26.50 -6.03 24.23
C ALA A 216 -27.16 -7.11 25.08
N THR A 217 -26.74 -8.38 24.94
CA THR A 217 -27.25 -9.46 25.80
C THR A 217 -26.93 -9.23 27.29
N VAL A 218 -25.79 -8.59 27.59
CA VAL A 218 -25.40 -8.20 28.97
C VAL A 218 -26.36 -7.15 29.55
N PHE A 219 -26.81 -6.20 28.74
CA PHE A 219 -27.78 -5.17 29.18
C PHE A 219 -29.19 -5.73 29.37
N VAL A 220 -29.63 -6.66 28.50
CA VAL A 220 -30.92 -7.35 28.66
C VAL A 220 -30.95 -8.17 29.97
N ASN A 221 -29.84 -8.82 30.31
CA ASN A 221 -29.70 -9.55 31.57
C ASN A 221 -29.65 -8.62 32.81
N SER A 222 -29.31 -7.34 32.62
CA SER A 222 -29.21 -6.34 33.70
C SER A 222 -30.51 -5.58 33.99
N LYS A 223 -31.64 -5.94 33.36
CA LYS A 223 -33.00 -5.37 33.57
C LYS A 223 -33.10 -3.82 33.55
N ARG A 224 -32.19 -3.13 32.83
CA ARG A 224 -32.28 -1.67 32.61
C ARG A 224 -32.91 -1.39 31.23
N ALA A 225 -33.72 -0.36 31.14
CA ALA A 225 -34.24 0.13 29.87
C ALA A 225 -33.05 0.49 28.95
N LEU A 226 -33.06 -0.04 27.73
CA LEU A 226 -31.99 0.15 26.77
C LEU A 226 -31.99 1.62 26.29
N PRO A 227 -30.86 2.35 26.40
CA PRO A 227 -30.74 3.69 25.82
C PRO A 227 -31.05 3.66 24.31
N LEU A 228 -31.61 4.76 23.79
CA LEU A 228 -31.95 4.91 22.36
C LEU A 228 -30.77 4.55 21.43
N LEU A 229 -29.55 4.86 21.87
CA LEU A 229 -28.31 4.55 21.16
C LEU A 229 -28.07 3.04 21.05
N THR A 230 -28.35 2.27 22.10
CA THR A 230 -28.21 0.80 22.11
C THR A 230 -29.27 0.10 21.27
N VAL A 231 -30.52 0.58 21.29
CA VAL A 231 -31.61 0.05 20.43
C VAL A 231 -31.30 0.32 18.96
N THR A 232 -30.79 1.51 18.65
CA THR A 232 -30.37 1.87 17.28
C THR A 232 -29.20 1.00 16.83
N MET A 233 -28.20 0.80 17.69
CA MET A 233 -27.07 -0.10 17.42
C MET A 233 -27.53 -1.55 17.18
N LEU A 234 -28.52 -2.03 17.95
CA LEU A 234 -29.08 -3.38 17.79
C LEU A 234 -29.85 -3.56 16.48
N ALA A 235 -30.63 -2.54 16.08
CA ALA A 235 -31.37 -2.55 14.83
C ALA A 235 -30.42 -2.57 13.63
N ILE A 236 -29.34 -1.76 13.67
CA ILE A 236 -28.30 -1.75 12.64
C ILE A 236 -27.59 -3.11 12.58
N SER A 237 -27.21 -3.68 13.73
CA SER A 237 -26.55 -4.98 13.78
C SER A 237 -27.43 -6.12 13.24
N ALA A 238 -28.72 -6.16 13.59
CA ALA A 238 -29.67 -7.13 13.07
C ALA A 238 -29.86 -7.00 11.55
N PHE A 239 -29.96 -5.76 11.06
CA PHE A 239 -30.06 -5.49 9.63
C PHE A 239 -28.80 -5.92 8.87
N VAL A 240 -27.61 -5.59 9.35
CA VAL A 240 -26.34 -6.01 8.74
C VAL A 240 -26.22 -7.54 8.75
N ARG A 241 -26.67 -8.23 9.80
CA ARG A 241 -26.61 -9.70 9.87
C ARG A 241 -27.57 -10.39 8.89
N GLN A 242 -28.77 -9.82 8.69
CA GLN A 242 -29.81 -10.44 7.86
C GLN A 242 -29.76 -10.02 6.39
N TRP A 243 -29.40 -8.76 6.14
CA TRP A 243 -29.45 -8.11 4.82
C TRP A 243 -28.09 -7.56 4.36
N GLY A 244 -27.04 -7.64 5.19
CA GLY A 244 -25.72 -7.10 4.85
C GLY A 244 -25.08 -7.78 3.63
N TRP A 245 -25.33 -9.06 3.39
CA TRP A 245 -24.85 -9.75 2.19
C TRP A 245 -25.52 -9.21 0.91
N LEU A 246 -26.80 -8.82 0.97
CA LEU A 246 -27.50 -8.16 -0.13
C LEU A 246 -26.99 -6.74 -0.38
N MET A 247 -26.68 -6.01 0.69
CA MET A 247 -26.04 -4.69 0.58
C MET A 247 -24.63 -4.79 -0.03
N LEU A 248 -23.88 -5.83 0.31
CA LEU A 248 -22.55 -6.07 -0.23
C LEU A 248 -22.62 -6.46 -1.71
N LEU A 249 -23.57 -7.31 -2.10
CA LEU A 249 -23.86 -7.59 -3.52
C LEU A 249 -24.29 -6.34 -4.28
N GLY A 250 -25.18 -5.52 -3.71
CA GLY A 250 -25.59 -4.24 -4.30
C GLY A 250 -24.41 -3.29 -4.49
N LEU A 251 -23.50 -3.20 -3.52
CA LEU A 251 -22.28 -2.41 -3.61
C LEU A 251 -21.33 -2.94 -4.70
N VAL A 252 -21.10 -4.26 -4.75
CA VAL A 252 -20.26 -4.90 -5.77
C VAL A 252 -20.83 -4.66 -7.17
N TRP A 253 -22.14 -4.79 -7.37
CA TRP A 253 -22.80 -4.50 -8.65
C TRP A 253 -22.72 -3.02 -9.02
N THR A 254 -22.84 -2.12 -8.04
CA THR A 254 -22.65 -0.67 -8.25
C THR A 254 -21.23 -0.38 -8.72
N LEU A 255 -20.22 -0.94 -8.06
CA LEU A 255 -18.80 -0.73 -8.38
C LEU A 255 -18.37 -1.41 -9.68
N GLN A 256 -18.93 -2.58 -10.01
CA GLN A 256 -18.71 -3.25 -11.30
C GLN A 256 -19.38 -2.49 -12.45
N GLY A 257 -20.63 -2.03 -12.25
CA GLY A 257 -21.34 -1.19 -13.22
C GLY A 257 -20.68 0.17 -13.45
N ALA A 258 -20.07 0.74 -12.41
CA ALA A 258 -19.26 1.96 -12.48
C ALA A 258 -17.85 1.76 -13.09
N ASN A 259 -17.52 0.52 -13.51
CA ASN A 259 -16.23 0.15 -14.07
C ASN A 259 -15.03 0.36 -13.12
N ILE A 260 -15.27 0.31 -11.80
CA ILE A 260 -14.24 0.42 -10.76
C ILE A 260 -13.69 -0.98 -10.41
N LEU A 261 -14.54 -2.01 -10.44
CA LEU A 261 -14.16 -3.42 -10.27
C LEU A 261 -14.27 -4.17 -11.60
N GLY A 262 -13.15 -4.68 -12.11
CA GLY A 262 -13.07 -5.49 -13.35
C GLY A 262 -13.15 -6.99 -13.10
N GLY A 263 -13.36 -7.79 -14.17
CA GLY A 263 -13.25 -9.26 -14.13
C GLY A 263 -14.56 -10.06 -14.16
N SER A 264 -15.70 -9.42 -14.43
CA SER A 264 -17.01 -10.06 -14.59
C SER A 264 -17.69 -9.60 -15.88
N VAL A 265 -18.62 -10.41 -16.42
CA VAL A 265 -19.51 -10.09 -17.56
C VAL A 265 -20.33 -8.80 -17.30
N MET A 266 -20.38 -8.37 -16.04
CA MET A 266 -21.17 -7.25 -15.52
C MET A 266 -20.40 -5.92 -15.49
N SER A 267 -19.08 -5.94 -15.78
CA SER A 267 -18.21 -4.77 -15.70
C SER A 267 -18.48 -3.79 -16.85
N GLY A 268 -18.71 -2.51 -16.54
CA GLY A 268 -18.95 -1.46 -17.53
C GLY A 268 -20.37 -1.40 -18.12
N GLN A 269 -21.31 -2.22 -17.63
CA GLN A 269 -22.71 -2.17 -18.02
C GLN A 269 -23.53 -1.31 -17.05
N SER A 270 -24.20 -0.28 -17.58
CA SER A 270 -25.02 0.66 -16.79
C SER A 270 -26.19 -0.01 -16.07
N GLN A 271 -26.69 -1.14 -16.56
CA GLN A 271 -27.78 -1.90 -15.93
C GLN A 271 -27.42 -2.37 -14.51
N TRP A 272 -26.19 -2.85 -14.30
CA TRP A 272 -25.74 -3.33 -12.98
C TRP A 272 -25.46 -2.19 -12.00
N LEU A 273 -25.10 -1.00 -12.51
CA LEU A 273 -25.02 0.22 -11.71
C LEU A 273 -26.39 0.56 -11.12
N TYR A 274 -27.43 0.60 -11.94
CA TYR A 274 -28.79 0.91 -11.49
C TYR A 274 -29.35 -0.15 -10.55
N ILE A 275 -29.16 -1.43 -10.86
CA ILE A 275 -29.60 -2.54 -10.00
C ILE A 275 -28.91 -2.47 -8.64
N GLY A 276 -27.59 -2.22 -8.61
CA GLY A 276 -26.84 -2.06 -7.38
C GLY A 276 -27.34 -0.91 -6.50
N ILE A 277 -27.59 0.26 -7.11
CA ILE A 277 -28.12 1.43 -6.41
C ILE A 277 -29.53 1.17 -5.86
N VAL A 278 -30.41 0.52 -6.63
CA VAL A 278 -31.77 0.18 -6.18
C VAL A 278 -31.74 -0.78 -4.99
N VAL A 279 -30.87 -1.80 -5.01
CA VAL A 279 -30.70 -2.73 -3.88
C VAL A 279 -30.20 -1.99 -2.62
N LEU A 280 -29.26 -1.06 -2.77
CA LEU A 280 -28.74 -0.25 -1.65
C LEU A 280 -29.83 0.68 -1.07
N LEU A 281 -30.62 1.34 -1.92
CA LEU A 281 -31.72 2.21 -1.50
C LEU A 281 -32.86 1.42 -0.83
N ALA A 282 -33.22 0.27 -1.38
CA ALA A 282 -34.23 -0.62 -0.81
C ALA A 282 -33.77 -1.16 0.56
N GLY A 283 -32.49 -1.54 0.70
CA GLY A 283 -31.92 -1.93 1.97
C GLY A 283 -31.94 -0.81 3.01
N ALA A 284 -31.58 0.42 2.64
CA ALA A 284 -31.66 1.58 3.53
C ALA A 284 -33.10 1.89 3.96
N ALA A 285 -34.07 1.79 3.05
CA ALA A 285 -35.48 1.94 3.35
C ALA A 285 -36.00 0.84 4.29
N LEU A 286 -35.57 -0.41 4.09
CA LEU A 286 -35.90 -1.54 4.94
C LEU A 286 -35.33 -1.39 6.36
N LEU A 287 -34.10 -0.90 6.50
CA LEU A 287 -33.49 -0.56 7.79
C LEU A 287 -34.29 0.52 8.52
N PHE A 288 -34.72 1.56 7.80
CA PHE A 288 -35.52 2.65 8.37
C PHE A 288 -36.92 2.17 8.78
N TRP A 289 -37.53 1.28 7.99
CA TRP A 289 -38.81 0.67 8.31
C TRP A 289 -38.71 -0.26 9.54
N LEU A 290 -37.70 -1.14 9.59
CA LEU A 290 -37.43 -2.02 10.73
C LEU A 290 -37.15 -1.26 12.03
N ARG A 291 -36.56 -0.05 11.94
CA ARG A 291 -36.39 0.85 13.09
C ARG A 291 -37.72 1.42 13.60
N ARG A 292 -38.68 1.70 12.71
CA ARG A 292 -39.97 2.31 13.06
C ARG A 292 -40.98 1.29 13.60
N SER A 293 -40.82 0.02 13.26
CA SER A 293 -41.78 -1.06 13.59
C SER A 293 -41.49 -1.82 14.88
N ARG A 294 -40.41 -1.49 15.62
CA ARG A 294 -40.14 -2.08 16.95
C ARG A 294 -40.57 -1.08 18.04
N PRO A 295 -41.58 -1.42 18.87
CA PRO A 295 -41.99 -0.58 20.00
C PRO A 295 -40.92 -0.50 21.09
#